data_AF-A8VV79-F1
#
_entry.id   AF-A8VV79-F1
#
_cell.length_a   1.000
_cell.length_b   1.000
_cell.length_c   1.000
_cell.angle_alpha   90.00
_cell.angle_beta   90.00
_cell.angle_gamma   90.00
#
_symmetry.space_group_name_H-M   'P 1'
#
loop_
_entity.id
_entity.type
_entity.pdbx_description
1 polymer ?
#
loop_
_entity_poly.entity_id
_entity_poly.type
_entity_poly.pdbx_seq_one_letter_code
_entity_poly.pdbx_strand_id
1 'polypeptide(L)'
;PMQLLPEIKSSAEIYGNVAIGPLKGIPISGILGNQQSALVGQNCLKKGQAKNTYRSGCFLLCNTGTTRVYSSHGLVTTVAYQLGPNSPAVYALEGSI
;
A
#
# COMPACT_ATOMS: atom_id res chain seq x y z
N PRO A 1 23.86 -6.82 3.90
CA PRO A 1 24.14 -5.72 4.86
C PRO A 1 22.99 -4.70 4.84
N MET A 2 22.69 -4.03 5.97
CA MET A 2 21.59 -3.03 6.04
C MET A 2 21.70 -1.93 4.98
N GLN A 3 22.92 -1.59 4.57
CA GLN A 3 23.22 -0.60 3.51
C GLN A 3 22.68 -0.97 2.12
N LEU A 4 22.27 -2.23 1.90
CA LEU A 4 21.64 -2.67 0.65
C LEU A 4 20.13 -2.45 0.63
N LEU A 5 19.51 -2.17 1.78
CA LEU A 5 18.06 -1.96 1.86
C LEU A 5 17.71 -0.54 1.42
N PRO A 6 16.60 -0.36 0.66
CA PRO A 6 16.13 0.97 0.30
C PRO A 6 15.59 1.72 1.52
N GLU A 7 15.55 3.04 1.44
CA GLU A 7 14.86 3.87 2.41
C GLU A 7 13.34 3.63 2.31
N ILE A 8 12.68 3.41 3.44
CA ILE A 8 11.21 3.29 3.49
C ILE A 8 10.61 4.68 3.44
N LYS A 9 9.72 4.90 2.46
CA LYS A 9 8.98 6.14 2.26
C LYS A 9 7.47 5.87 2.34
N SER A 10 6.68 6.92 2.51
CA SER A 10 5.23 6.87 2.42
C SER A 10 4.77 6.49 1.01
N SER A 11 3.50 6.09 0.87
CA SER A 11 2.90 5.69 -0.40
C SER A 11 2.63 6.86 -1.36
N ALA A 12 2.69 8.10 -0.87
CA ALA A 12 2.39 9.31 -1.64
C ALA A 12 3.28 10.49 -1.21
N GLU A 13 4.46 10.58 -1.80
CA GLU A 13 5.40 11.70 -1.68
C GLU A 13 6.30 11.77 -2.90
N ILE A 14 6.96 12.89 -3.17
CA ILE A 14 7.91 13.00 -4.29
C ILE A 14 9.20 12.26 -3.90
N TYR A 15 9.42 11.07 -4.48
CA TYR A 15 10.63 10.28 -4.25
C TYR A 15 11.82 10.77 -5.09
N GLY A 16 11.51 11.42 -6.20
CA GLY A 16 12.47 11.91 -7.18
C GLY A 16 11.79 12.24 -8.50
N ASN A 17 12.59 12.65 -9.48
CA ASN A 17 12.13 12.94 -10.83
C ASN A 17 12.75 11.94 -11.82
N VAL A 18 12.02 11.64 -12.89
CA VAL A 18 12.56 10.84 -14.00
C VAL A 18 13.82 11.55 -14.54
N ALA A 19 14.96 10.86 -14.53
CA ALA A 19 16.26 11.49 -14.79
C ALA A 19 16.54 11.70 -16.30
N ILE A 20 15.99 10.84 -17.16
CA ILE A 20 16.34 10.76 -18.58
C ILE A 20 15.11 10.44 -19.46
N GLY A 21 15.22 10.71 -20.77
CA GLY A 21 14.19 10.38 -21.75
C GLY A 21 13.06 11.40 -21.86
N PRO A 22 11.98 11.08 -22.61
CA PRO A 22 10.88 12.01 -22.91
C PRO A 22 10.12 12.53 -21.69
N LEU A 23 10.15 11.78 -20.58
CA LEU A 23 9.48 12.15 -19.32
C LEU A 23 10.44 12.83 -18.32
N LYS A 24 11.64 13.25 -18.75
CA LYS A 24 12.62 13.87 -17.87
C LYS A 24 12.01 15.03 -17.08
N GLY A 25 12.21 15.02 -15.76
CA GLY A 25 11.69 16.04 -14.84
C GLY A 25 10.29 15.76 -14.31
N ILE A 26 9.56 14.76 -14.82
CA ILE A 26 8.27 14.37 -14.26
C ILE A 26 8.49 13.71 -12.88
N PRO A 27 7.76 14.13 -11.84
CA PRO A 27 7.90 13.56 -10.50
C PRO A 27 7.36 12.13 -10.43
N ILE A 28 8.09 11.27 -9.73
CA ILE A 28 7.60 9.97 -9.28
C ILE A 28 7.05 10.20 -7.88
N SER A 29 5.73 10.10 -7.72
CA SER A 29 5.05 10.56 -6.49
C SER A 29 4.07 9.57 -5.84
N GLY A 30 3.95 8.35 -6.38
CA GLY A 30 3.12 7.31 -5.78
C GLY A 30 3.72 5.91 -5.98
N ILE A 31 3.92 5.18 -4.89
CA ILE A 31 4.38 3.79 -4.91
C ILE A 31 3.53 2.99 -3.92
N LEU A 32 2.81 1.98 -4.43
CA LEU A 32 2.02 1.04 -3.64
C LEU A 32 2.21 -0.37 -4.17
N GLY A 33 2.12 -1.36 -3.28
CA GLY A 33 1.98 -2.76 -3.69
C GLY A 33 0.69 -2.96 -4.51
N ASN A 34 0.68 -3.95 -5.41
CA ASN A 34 -0.45 -4.16 -6.33
C ASN A 34 -1.80 -4.30 -5.60
N GLN A 35 -1.85 -5.11 -4.54
CA GLN A 35 -3.08 -5.36 -3.79
C GLN A 35 -3.56 -4.14 -3.01
N GLN A 36 -2.63 -3.38 -2.45
CA GLN A 36 -2.84 -2.12 -1.76
C GLN A 36 -3.31 -1.02 -2.71
N SER A 37 -2.71 -0.95 -3.90
CA SER A 37 -3.11 -0.04 -4.98
C SER A 37 -4.55 -0.32 -5.41
N ALA A 38 -4.93 -1.60 -5.55
CA ALA A 38 -6.32 -1.97 -5.84
C ALA A 38 -7.30 -1.58 -4.71
N LEU A 39 -6.88 -1.60 -3.44
CA LEU A 39 -7.68 -1.10 -2.31
C LEU A 39 -7.93 0.41 -2.43
N VAL A 40 -6.88 1.18 -2.74
CA VAL A 40 -6.99 2.64 -2.96
C VAL A 40 -7.82 2.95 -4.21
N GLY A 41 -7.58 2.24 -5.32
CA GLY A 41 -8.31 2.43 -6.58
C GLY A 41 -9.80 2.08 -6.50
N GLN A 42 -10.19 1.19 -5.59
CA GLN A 42 -11.59 0.89 -5.26
C GLN A 42 -12.19 1.84 -4.22
N ASN A 43 -11.48 2.92 -3.87
CA ASN A 43 -11.89 3.90 -2.87
C ASN A 43 -12.21 3.28 -1.48
N CYS A 44 -11.54 2.18 -1.12
CA CYS A 44 -11.67 1.53 0.18
C CYS A 44 -10.81 2.24 1.23
N LEU A 45 -11.06 3.54 1.44
CA LEU A 45 -10.24 4.44 2.25
C LEU A 45 -10.69 4.54 3.71
N LYS A 46 -11.82 3.93 4.07
CA LYS A 46 -12.39 3.93 5.41
C LYS A 46 -12.26 2.54 6.06
N LYS A 47 -12.10 2.54 7.38
CA LYS A 47 -12.08 1.31 8.19
C LYS A 47 -13.31 0.46 7.90
N GLY A 48 -13.12 -0.85 7.76
CA GLY A 48 -14.16 -1.83 7.46
C GLY A 48 -14.46 -1.99 5.97
N GLN A 49 -13.99 -1.09 5.10
CA GLN A 49 -14.11 -1.29 3.66
C GLN A 49 -13.12 -2.34 3.20
N ALA A 50 -13.57 -3.24 2.33
CA ALA A 50 -12.76 -4.31 1.80
C ALA A 50 -12.94 -4.41 0.29
N LYS A 51 -11.89 -4.92 -0.37
CA LYS A 51 -11.93 -5.32 -1.76
C LYS A 51 -11.48 -6.76 -1.88
N ASN A 52 -11.88 -7.39 -2.98
CA ASN A 52 -11.33 -8.67 -3.39
C ASN A 52 -10.87 -8.60 -4.84
N THR A 53 -9.67 -9.11 -5.14
CA THR A 53 -9.15 -9.16 -6.52
C THR A 53 -9.14 -10.60 -6.99
N TYR A 54 -9.87 -10.87 -8.07
CA TYR A 54 -10.00 -12.21 -8.67
C TYR A 54 -9.09 -12.34 -9.88
N ARG A 55 -8.18 -13.32 -9.84
CA ARG A 55 -7.34 -13.73 -10.97
C ARG A 55 -7.27 -15.25 -11.01
N SER A 56 -6.08 -15.85 -11.14
CA SER A 56 -5.87 -17.28 -10.89
C SER A 56 -5.98 -17.65 -9.41
N GLY A 57 -5.81 -16.67 -8.52
CA GLY A 57 -6.08 -16.75 -7.07
C GLY A 57 -6.93 -15.57 -6.61
N CYS A 58 -7.17 -15.49 -5.30
CA CYS A 58 -8.10 -14.55 -4.69
C CYS A 58 -7.45 -13.83 -3.51
N PHE A 59 -7.48 -12.50 -3.52
CA PHE A 59 -6.84 -11.67 -2.51
C PHE A 59 -7.80 -10.63 -1.93
N LEU A 60 -8.27 -10.93 -0.72
CA LEU A 60 -9.12 -10.06 0.08
C LEU A 60 -8.25 -9.13 0.92
N LEU A 61 -8.45 -7.81 0.80
CA LEU A 61 -7.86 -6.83 1.71
C LEU A 61 -8.97 -6.02 2.37
N CYS A 62 -8.93 -5.93 3.70
CA CYS A 62 -9.86 -5.15 4.51
C CYS A 62 -9.11 -4.02 5.24
N ASN A 63 -9.52 -2.78 5.01
CA ASN A 63 -8.95 -1.59 5.65
C ASN A 63 -9.29 -1.60 7.15
N THR A 64 -8.28 -1.50 8.00
CA THR A 64 -8.42 -1.50 9.48
C THR A 64 -8.21 -0.12 10.10
N GLY A 65 -8.03 0.92 9.27
CA GLY A 65 -7.71 2.27 9.69
C GLY A 65 -6.28 2.34 10.24
N THR A 66 -6.06 3.23 11.21
CA THR A 66 -4.76 3.39 11.88
C THR A 66 -4.48 2.33 12.95
N THR A 67 -5.41 1.39 13.15
CA THR A 67 -5.28 0.30 14.12
C THR A 67 -4.63 -0.91 13.47
N ARG A 68 -3.48 -1.35 14.01
CA ARG A 68 -2.88 -2.64 13.65
C ARG A 68 -3.70 -3.76 14.28
N VAL A 69 -4.36 -4.58 13.45
CA VAL A 69 -5.12 -5.75 13.92
C VAL A 69 -4.30 -7.00 13.67
N TYR A 70 -3.94 -7.74 14.73
CA TYR A 70 -3.28 -9.04 14.61
C TYR A 70 -4.32 -10.15 14.42
N SER A 71 -4.15 -10.99 13.40
CA SER A 71 -5.08 -12.09 13.16
C SER A 71 -4.82 -13.27 14.09
N SER A 72 -5.90 -13.85 14.61
CA SER A 72 -5.91 -15.16 15.28
C SER A 72 -6.38 -16.30 14.36
N HIS A 73 -6.66 -16.01 13.08
CA HIS A 73 -7.29 -16.93 12.13
C HIS A 73 -6.54 -17.01 10.79
N GLY A 74 -5.20 -16.90 10.82
CA GLY A 74 -4.35 -17.12 9.64
C GLY A 74 -4.33 -15.99 8.60
N LEU A 75 -4.91 -14.82 8.90
CA LEU A 75 -4.79 -13.64 8.03
C LEU A 75 -3.49 -12.88 8.29
N VAL A 76 -3.00 -12.17 7.27
CA VAL A 76 -1.79 -11.35 7.37
C VAL A 76 -2.16 -9.92 7.75
N THR A 77 -1.52 -9.38 8.78
CA THR A 77 -1.57 -7.95 9.11
C THR A 77 -0.55 -7.21 8.26
N THR A 78 -0.98 -6.22 7.49
CA THR A 78 -0.10 -5.47 6.58
C THR A 78 -0.36 -3.96 6.61
N VAL A 79 0.57 -3.18 6.08
CA VAL A 79 0.32 -1.76 5.78
C VAL A 79 -0.50 -1.70 4.50
N ALA A 80 -1.63 -0.99 4.55
CA ALA A 80 -2.45 -0.72 3.38
C ALA A 80 -1.85 0.44 2.57
N TYR A 81 -1.60 1.57 3.20
CA TYR A 81 -0.98 2.74 2.58
C TYR A 81 -0.58 3.77 3.65
N GLN A 82 0.26 4.73 3.28
CA GLN A 82 0.51 5.95 4.04
C GLN A 82 0.49 7.13 3.07
N LEU A 83 -0.53 7.99 3.14
CA LEU A 83 -0.70 9.09 2.19
C LEU A 83 0.08 10.34 2.63
N GLY A 84 1.41 10.26 2.58
CA GLY A 84 2.33 11.34 2.90
C GLY A 84 3.22 11.06 4.12
N PRO A 85 4.40 11.72 4.23
CA PRO A 85 5.40 11.41 5.27
C PRO A 85 4.89 11.64 6.70
N ASN A 86 4.02 12.64 6.87
CA ASN A 86 3.47 13.03 8.16
C ASN A 86 2.07 12.44 8.42
N SER A 87 1.53 11.68 7.48
CA SER A 87 0.22 11.03 7.63
C SER A 87 0.38 9.71 8.39
N PRO A 88 -0.61 9.31 9.21
CA PRO A 88 -0.56 8.01 9.85
C PRO A 88 -0.65 6.89 8.81
N ALA A 89 0.07 5.80 9.05
CA ALA A 89 -0.10 4.59 8.26
C ALA A 89 -1.48 3.99 8.49
N VAL A 90 -2.13 3.59 7.40
CA VAL A 90 -3.36 2.80 7.40
C VAL A 90 -2.99 1.33 7.21
N TYR A 91 -3.60 0.46 7.99
CA TYR A 91 -3.34 -0.98 8.00
C TYR A 91 -4.47 -1.74 7.32
N ALA A 92 -4.18 -2.98 6.91
CA ALA A 92 -5.16 -3.92 6.42
C ALA A 92 -4.96 -5.32 7.00
N LEU A 93 -6.05 -6.08 7.02
CA LEU A 93 -6.00 -7.54 7.08
C LEU A 93 -6.07 -8.08 5.66
N GLU A 94 -5.17 -8.98 5.32
CA GLU A 94 -5.06 -9.64 4.02
C GLU A 94 -5.32 -11.14 4.16
N GLY A 95 -6.17 -11.65 3.29
CA GLY A 95 -6.39 -13.08 3.08
C GLY A 95 -6.08 -13.45 1.63
N SER A 96 -5.25 -14.48 1.44
CA SER A 96 -4.75 -14.90 0.13
C SER A 96 -5.07 -16.38 -0.05
N ILE A 97 -5.77 -16.71 -1.14
CA ILE A 97 -6.24 -18.06 -1.50
C ILE A 97 -5.73 -18.40 -2.90
#